data_AF-A0A2V5S3J1-F1
#
_entry.id   AF-A0A2V5S3J1-F1
#
_cell.length_a   1.000
_cell.length_b   1.000
_cell.length_c   1.000
_cell.angle_alpha   90.00
_cell.angle_beta   90.00
_cell.angle_gamma   90.00
#
_symmetry.space_group_name_H-M   'P 1'
#
loop_
_entity.id
_entity.type
_entity.pdbx_description
1 polymer ?
#
loop_
_entity_poly.entity_id
_entity_poly.type
_entity_poly.pdbx_seq_one_letter_code
_entity_poly.pdbx_strand_id
1 'polypeptide(L)'
;MSTFARSKECNRVFIATFISAAFFWTLLLSVSPQLHARIHADSNRGDHTCAVTLITTGSYDHAAHPPLVRAPQPSVQFTKIAALSSTWVQPLFLSAHIFAHAPPVRS
;
A
#
# COMPACT_ATOMS: atom_id res chain seq x y z
N MET A 1 -38.11 1.79 0.22
CA MET A 1 -36.79 2.18 0.76
C MET A 1 -35.75 2.05 -0.35
N SER A 2 -35.67 3.02 -1.27
CA SER A 2 -34.82 2.93 -2.48
C SER A 2 -34.43 4.30 -3.07
N THR A 3 -35.19 5.35 -2.78
CA THR A 3 -34.97 6.70 -3.33
C THR A 3 -33.71 7.38 -2.78
N PHE A 4 -33.38 7.16 -1.50
CA PHE A 4 -32.22 7.78 -0.85
C PHE A 4 -30.87 7.20 -1.31
N ALA A 5 -30.81 5.92 -1.68
CA ALA A 5 -29.60 5.32 -2.24
C ALA A 5 -29.36 5.84 -3.66
N ARG A 6 -30.42 5.92 -4.47
CA ARG A 6 -30.35 6.42 -5.86
C ARG A 6 -29.91 7.88 -5.93
N SER A 7 -30.34 8.75 -5.01
CA SER A 7 -29.90 10.16 -4.99
C SER A 7 -28.43 10.31 -4.61
N LYS A 8 -27.94 9.52 -3.65
CA LYS A 8 -26.52 9.52 -3.25
C LYS A 8 -25.61 9.07 -4.39
N GLU A 9 -25.99 8.01 -5.10
CA GLU A 9 -25.20 7.53 -6.25
C GLU A 9 -25.27 8.51 -7.43
N CYS A 10 -26.42 9.12 -7.70
CA CYS A 10 -26.52 10.14 -8.75
C CYS A 10 -25.61 11.34 -8.43
N ASN A 11 -25.62 11.82 -7.18
CA ASN A 11 -24.74 12.90 -6.73
C ASN A 11 -23.26 12.52 -6.88
N ARG A 12 -22.88 11.29 -6.51
CA ARG A 12 -21.51 10.79 -6.69
C ARG A 12 -21.09 10.76 -8.16
N VAL A 13 -21.97 10.32 -9.05
CA VAL A 13 -21.70 10.31 -10.50
C VAL A 13 -21.52 11.74 -11.01
N PHE A 14 -22.38 12.68 -10.62
CA PHE A 14 -22.22 14.09 -10.99
C PHE A 14 -20.92 14.72 -10.48
N ILE A 15 -20.55 14.42 -9.23
CA ILE A 15 -19.28 14.89 -8.66
C ILE A 15 -18.11 14.27 -9.43
N ALA A 16 -18.15 12.97 -9.70
CA ALA A 16 -17.08 12.27 -10.41
C ALA A 16 -16.93 12.76 -11.86
N THR A 17 -18.03 13.01 -12.58
CA THR A 17 -17.98 13.55 -13.94
C THR A 17 -17.42 14.97 -13.95
N PHE A 18 -17.83 15.82 -13.00
CA PHE A 18 -17.30 17.18 -12.89
C PHE A 18 -15.80 17.19 -12.59
N ILE A 19 -15.35 16.38 -11.63
CA ILE A 19 -13.92 16.23 -11.29
C ILE A 19 -13.13 15.71 -12.50
N SER A 20 -13.66 14.71 -13.20
CA SER A 20 -13.01 14.14 -14.39
C SER A 20 -12.88 15.19 -15.50
N ALA A 21 -13.95 15.96 -15.76
CA ALA A 21 -13.93 17.02 -16.75
C ALA A 21 -12.90 18.11 -16.41
N ALA A 22 -12.83 18.52 -15.13
CA ALA A 22 -11.83 19.47 -14.66
C ALA A 22 -10.39 18.92 -14.85
N PHE A 23 -10.16 17.66 -14.53
CA PHE A 23 -8.87 17.00 -14.70
C PHE A 23 -8.43 16.92 -16.17
N PHE A 24 -9.34 16.51 -17.07
CA PHE A 24 -9.02 16.48 -18.50
C PHE A 24 -8.78 17.88 -19.06
N TRP A 25 -9.49 18.89 -18.56
CA TRP A 25 -9.25 20.27 -18.93
C TRP A 25 -7.85 20.73 -18.50
N THR A 26 -7.45 20.48 -17.26
CA THR A 26 -6.10 20.85 -16.79
C THR A 26 -5.00 20.07 -17.51
N LEU A 27 -5.25 18.81 -17.88
CA LEU A 27 -4.34 18.00 -18.70
C LEU A 27 -4.22 18.55 -20.14
N LEU A 28 -5.31 19.03 -20.74
CA LEU A 28 -5.25 19.65 -22.05
C LEU A 28 -4.40 20.94 -22.02
N LEU A 29 -4.58 21.75 -20.97
CA LEU A 29 -3.80 22.96 -20.76
C LEU A 29 -2.32 22.68 -20.51
N SER A 30 -1.98 21.57 -19.84
CA SER A 30 -0.60 21.21 -19.57
C SER A 30 0.21 20.90 -20.83
N VAL A 31 -0.46 20.49 -21.90
CA VAL A 31 0.17 20.21 -23.21
C VAL A 31 0.15 21.45 -24.12
N SER A 32 -0.62 22.50 -23.79
CA SER A 32 -0.74 23.72 -24.59
C SER A 32 -0.49 25.00 -23.76
N PRO A 33 0.78 25.45 -23.67
CA PRO A 33 1.13 26.66 -22.92
C PRO A 33 0.46 27.93 -23.46
N GLN A 34 0.18 27.97 -24.76
CA GLN A 34 -0.51 29.10 -25.40
C GLN A 34 -1.96 29.22 -24.91
N LEU A 35 -2.65 28.10 -24.70
CA LEU A 35 -4.01 28.10 -24.17
C LEU A 35 -4.00 28.41 -22.68
N HIS A 36 -3.03 27.89 -21.93
CA HIS A 36 -2.83 28.23 -20.52
C HIS A 36 -2.63 29.74 -20.31
N ALA A 37 -1.78 30.37 -21.11
CA ALA A 37 -1.54 31.82 -21.06
C ALA A 37 -2.76 32.68 -21.44
N ARG A 38 -3.72 32.12 -22.20
CA ARG A 38 -4.99 32.80 -22.50
C ARG A 38 -5.97 32.80 -21.33
N ILE A 39 -5.86 31.84 -20.42
CA ILE A 39 -6.74 31.76 -19.26
C ILE A 39 -6.29 32.79 -18.21
N HIS A 40 -4.99 32.91 -17.98
CA HIS A 40 -4.45 33.96 -17.12
C HIS A 40 -3.02 34.33 -17.56
N ALA A 41 -2.73 35.64 -17.52
CA ALA A 41 -1.52 36.22 -18.10
C ALA A 41 -0.24 35.96 -17.27
N ASP A 42 -0.38 35.61 -15.99
CA ASP A 42 0.73 35.32 -15.09
C ASP A 42 1.22 33.85 -15.16
N SER A 43 0.66 33.04 -16.07
CA SER A 43 1.00 31.61 -16.22
C SER A 43 2.48 31.35 -16.51
N ASN A 44 3.21 32.34 -17.04
CA ASN A 44 4.61 32.24 -17.43
C ASN A 44 5.59 32.68 -16.33
N ARG A 45 5.09 33.09 -15.16
CA ARG A 45 5.94 33.48 -14.04
C ARG A 45 6.52 32.23 -13.37
N GLY A 46 7.82 32.21 -13.09
CA GLY A 46 8.49 31.03 -12.50
C GLY A 46 7.93 30.61 -11.13
N ASP A 47 7.35 31.55 -10.38
CA ASP A 47 6.75 31.29 -9.06
C ASP A 47 5.24 30.95 -9.14
N HIS A 48 4.69 30.78 -10.35
CA HIS A 48 3.27 30.53 -10.54
C HIS A 48 2.93 29.04 -10.34
N THR A 49 2.16 28.75 -9.29
CA THR A 49 1.66 27.40 -8.98
C THR A 49 0.16 27.33 -9.23
N CYS A 50 -0.25 26.61 -10.27
CA CYS A 50 -1.64 26.22 -10.50
C CYS A 50 -1.76 24.72 -10.80
N ALA A 51 -2.98 24.21 -10.95
CA ALA A 51 -3.22 22.80 -11.27
C ALA A 51 -2.50 22.34 -12.55
N VAL A 52 -2.37 23.21 -13.55
CA VAL A 52 -1.62 22.92 -14.79
C VAL A 52 -0.12 22.75 -14.48
N THR A 53 0.46 23.67 -13.72
CA THR A 53 1.87 23.60 -13.28
C THR A 53 2.13 22.34 -12.45
N LEU A 54 1.21 21.95 -11.57
CA LEU A 54 1.35 20.72 -10.79
C LEU A 54 1.35 19.46 -11.68
N ILE A 55 0.51 19.43 -12.73
CA ILE A 55 0.50 18.35 -13.71
C ILE A 55 1.80 18.31 -14.53
N THR A 56 2.30 19.46 -14.99
CA THR A 56 3.52 19.50 -15.80
C THR A 56 4.78 19.17 -15.00
N THR A 57 4.88 19.66 -13.77
CA THR A 57 6.06 19.46 -12.91
C THR A 57 6.05 18.14 -12.16
N GLY A 58 4.88 17.53 -11.99
CA GLY A 58 4.71 16.38 -11.10
C GLY A 58 4.94 16.72 -9.63
N SER A 59 5.04 18.00 -9.26
CA SER A 59 5.36 18.48 -7.92
C SER A 59 4.14 18.42 -7.00
N TYR A 60 3.65 17.21 -6.73
CA TYR A 60 2.58 16.97 -5.77
C TYR A 60 3.15 16.70 -4.39
N ASP A 61 2.46 17.17 -3.35
CA ASP A 61 2.70 16.69 -1.99
C ASP A 61 2.30 15.22 -1.91
N HIS A 62 3.27 14.34 -2.05
CA HIS A 62 3.06 12.90 -1.88
C HIS A 62 2.82 12.61 -0.39
N ALA A 63 1.73 11.91 -0.09
CA ALA A 63 1.55 11.35 1.24
C ALA A 63 2.77 10.49 1.61
N ALA A 64 3.16 10.53 2.88
CA ALA A 64 4.27 9.74 3.39
C ALA A 64 4.08 8.28 2.98
N HIS A 65 5.04 7.73 2.25
CA HIS A 65 4.95 6.35 1.80
C HIS A 65 5.04 5.43 3.02
N PRO A 66 4.14 4.44 3.17
CA PRO A 66 4.30 3.45 4.21
C PRO A 66 5.66 2.74 4.00
N PRO A 67 6.41 2.45 5.07
CA PRO A 67 7.72 1.83 4.94
C PRO A 67 7.59 0.47 4.23
N LEU A 68 8.33 0.30 3.13
CA LEU A 68 8.38 -0.95 2.35
C LEU A 68 8.92 -2.12 3.17
N VAL A 69 9.80 -1.82 4.12
CA VAL A 69 10.37 -2.79 5.05
C VAL A 69 9.83 -2.49 6.44
N ARG A 70 8.97 -3.38 6.93
CA ARG A 70 8.57 -3.42 8.34
C ARG A 70 9.45 -4.43 9.05
N ALA A 71 10.05 -4.05 10.17
CA ALA A 71 10.76 -4.99 11.02
C ALA A 71 9.82 -6.13 11.43
N PRO A 72 10.30 -7.40 11.49
CA PRO A 72 9.49 -8.51 11.97
C PRO A 72 8.91 -8.17 13.34
N GLN A 73 7.58 -8.18 13.45
CA GLN A 73 6.92 -8.02 14.73
C GLN A 73 7.08 -9.33 15.51
N PRO A 74 7.71 -9.33 16.70
CA PRO A 74 7.82 -10.55 17.49
C PRO A 74 6.40 -11.01 17.85
N SER A 75 5.99 -12.18 17.36
CA SER A 75 4.77 -12.83 17.82
C SER A 75 5.09 -13.59 19.10
N VAL A 76 4.34 -13.32 20.17
CA VAL A 76 4.50 -14.03 21.46
C VAL A 76 3.88 -15.44 21.41
N GLN A 77 3.49 -15.91 20.22
CA GLN A 77 2.83 -17.20 20.05
C GLN A 77 3.87 -18.31 19.90
N PHE A 78 4.64 -18.52 20.96
CA PHE A 78 5.23 -19.83 21.19
C PHE A 78 4.07 -20.78 21.48
N THR A 79 3.66 -21.54 20.46
CA THR A 79 2.84 -22.74 20.66
C THR A 79 3.42 -23.52 21.84
N LYS A 80 2.57 -23.89 22.80
CA LYS A 80 2.95 -24.71 23.96
C LYS A 80 3.80 -25.87 23.46
N ILE A 81 5.10 -25.79 23.71
CA ILE A 81 6.05 -26.83 23.31
C ILE A 81 5.56 -28.10 24.00
N ALA A 82 5.15 -29.09 23.21
CA ALA A 82 4.75 -30.38 23.77
C ALA A 82 5.95 -30.90 24.58
N ALA A 83 5.71 -31.29 25.83
CA ALA A 83 6.74 -31.86 26.67
C ALA A 83 7.33 -33.07 25.93
N LEU A 84 8.63 -33.02 25.61
CA LEU A 84 9.32 -34.16 25.01
C LEU A 84 9.29 -35.30 26.03
N SER A 85 8.43 -36.29 25.79
CA SER A 85 8.43 -37.52 26.59
C SER A 85 9.62 -38.37 26.18
N SER A 86 10.52 -38.65 27.12
CA SER A 86 11.55 -39.69 26.99
C SER A 86 10.87 -41.06 27.08
N THR A 87 10.13 -41.45 26.04
CA THR A 87 9.61 -42.81 25.92
C THR A 87 10.55 -43.58 25.02
N TRP A 88 11.19 -44.62 25.54
CA TRP A 88 11.98 -45.55 24.75
C TRP A 88 11.05 -46.25 23.76
N VAL A 89 11.11 -45.85 22.49
CA VAL A 89 10.41 -46.56 21.42
C VAL A 89 11.31 -47.69 20.95
N GLN A 90 10.78 -48.92 20.93
CA GLN A 90 11.52 -50.06 20.41
C GLN A 90 11.85 -49.78 18.93
N PRO A 91 13.12 -49.90 18.49
CA PRO A 91 13.49 -49.57 17.12
C PRO A 91 12.77 -50.51 16.16
N LEU A 92 11.87 -49.94 15.34
CA LEU A 92 11.10 -50.67 14.33
C LEU A 92 11.98 -51.26 13.22
N PHE A 93 13.23 -50.79 13.10
CA PHE A 93 14.18 -51.26 12.11
C PHE A 93 15.52 -51.56 12.77
N LEU A 94 16.01 -52.78 12.58
CA LEU A 94 17.29 -53.30 13.10
C LEU A 94 18.54 -52.49 12.65
N SER A 95 18.36 -51.52 11.73
CA SER A 95 19.46 -50.79 11.07
C SER A 95 19.45 -49.27 11.27
N ALA A 96 18.49 -48.71 12.03
CA ALA A 96 18.40 -47.26 12.25
C ALA A 96 18.88 -46.87 13.67
N HIS A 97 20.16 -47.08 13.95
CA HIS A 97 20.80 -46.66 15.20
C HIS A 97 21.43 -45.26 15.16
N ILE A 98 21.03 -44.40 14.22
CA ILE A 98 21.70 -43.11 13.97
C ILE A 98 21.18 -41.98 14.89
N PHE A 99 20.00 -42.13 15.51
CA PHE A 99 19.40 -41.07 16.36
C PHE A 99 19.20 -41.46 17.84
N ALA A 100 19.85 -42.51 18.33
CA ALA A 100 19.67 -43.00 19.71
C ALA A 100 20.63 -42.35 20.74
N HIS A 101 21.08 -41.12 20.51
CA HIS A 101 21.85 -40.37 21.50
C HIS A 101 21.16 -39.04 21.81
N ALA A 102 20.34 -39.04 22.86
CA ALA A 102 20.00 -37.79 23.53
C ALA A 102 21.29 -37.19 24.15
N PRO A 103 21.47 -35.85 24.14
CA PRO A 103 22.67 -35.22 24.68
C PRO A 103 22.81 -35.51 26.19
N PRO A 104 24.04 -35.71 26.70
CA PRO A 104 24.26 -36.07 28.09
C PRO A 104 23.80 -34.94 29.02
N VAL A 105 23.13 -35.33 30.09
CA VAL A 105 22.72 -34.44 31.18
C VAL A 105 23.99 -33.94 31.88
N ARG A 106 24.22 -32.63 31.85
CA ARG A 106 25.36 -32.02 32.56
C ARG A 106 25.06 -32.04 34.06
N SER A 107 25.96 -32.65 34.84
CA SER A 107 26.05 -32.57 36.31
C SER A 107 26.56 -31.21 36.76
#